data_AF-A0A0R0J8T0-F1
#
_entry.id   AF-A0A0R0J8T0-F1
#
_cell.length_a   1.000
_cell.length_b   1.000
_cell.length_c   1.000
_cell.angle_alpha   90.00
_cell.angle_beta   90.00
_cell.angle_gamma   90.00
#
_symmetry.space_group_name_H-M   'P 1'
#
loop_
_entity.id
_entity.type
_entity.pdbx_description
1 polymer ?
#
loop_
_entity_poly.entity_id
_entity_poly.type
_entity_poly.pdbx_seq_one_letter_code
_entity_poly.pdbx_strand_id
1 'polypeptide(L)'
;MKQKCLVVLVFVVLLACAVGWDEGIPGGWNPIKNINDPHVTEIANFAVTEYDKQSGEKLKLVKVIKGDLQVVAGLNYRLSLTASDSNNYQAIVYEKAWAREHYRNLTSFTPLHA
;
A
#
# COMPACT_ATOMS: atom_id res chain seq x y z
N MET A 1 8.11 26.05 -31.28
CA MET A 1 9.11 24.94 -31.33
C MET A 1 9.21 24.14 -30.02
N LYS A 2 9.06 24.77 -28.84
CA LYS A 2 9.17 24.08 -27.53
C LYS A 2 8.12 22.98 -27.28
N GLN A 3 6.88 23.19 -27.73
CA GLN A 3 5.77 22.25 -27.53
C GLN A 3 5.92 20.95 -28.35
N LYS A 4 6.53 21.00 -29.55
CA LYS A 4 6.78 19.80 -30.36
C LYS A 4 7.83 18.91 -29.72
N CYS A 5 8.90 19.48 -29.16
CA CYS A 5 9.89 18.71 -28.40
C CYS A 5 9.29 18.06 -27.16
N LEU A 6 8.39 18.74 -26.44
CA LEU A 6 7.74 18.17 -25.25
C LEU A 6 6.87 16.95 -25.61
N VAL A 7 6.10 17.03 -26.72
CA VAL A 7 5.27 15.90 -27.18
C VAL A 7 6.12 14.72 -27.65
N VAL A 8 7.23 14.97 -28.36
CA VAL A 8 8.17 13.91 -28.78
C VAL A 8 8.87 13.29 -27.56
N LEU A 9 9.23 14.08 -26.55
CA LEU A 9 9.83 13.58 -25.32
C LEU A 9 8.85 12.67 -24.54
N VAL A 10 7.57 13.06 -24.48
CA VAL A 10 6.51 12.22 -23.88
C VAL A 10 6.35 10.90 -24.63
N PHE A 11 6.38 10.91 -25.97
CA PHE A 11 6.30 9.70 -26.78
C PHE A 11 7.53 8.78 -26.67
N VAL A 12 8.74 9.33 -26.54
CA VAL A 12 9.97 8.53 -26.38
C VAL A 12 10.05 7.88 -24.99
N VAL A 13 9.59 8.57 -23.94
CA VAL A 13 9.46 7.98 -22.59
C VAL A 13 8.41 6.86 -22.58
N LEU A 14 7.36 6.96 -23.39
CA LEU A 14 6.35 5.91 -23.54
C LEU A 14 6.90 4.63 -24.19
N LEU A 15 7.86 4.73 -25.12
CA LEU A 15 8.38 3.58 -25.87
C LEU A 15 9.50 2.80 -25.15
N ALA A 16 10.25 3.45 -24.25
CA ALA A 16 11.43 2.84 -23.62
C ALA A 16 11.12 1.99 -22.36
N CYS A 17 9.85 1.87 -21.97
CA CYS A 17 9.45 1.21 -20.72
C CYS A 17 8.76 -0.14 -20.94
N ALA A 18 9.02 -0.84 -22.04
CA ALA A 18 8.58 -2.24 -22.25
C ALA A 18 9.27 -3.26 -21.31
N VAL A 19 9.71 -2.82 -20.12
CA VAL A 19 10.11 -3.70 -19.03
C VAL A 19 8.83 -4.30 -18.46
N GLY A 20 8.64 -5.61 -18.68
CA GLY A 20 7.41 -6.35 -18.36
C GLY A 20 6.80 -5.95 -17.02
N TRP A 21 5.79 -5.10 -17.08
CA TRP A 21 4.87 -4.95 -15.97
C TRP A 21 4.08 -6.25 -15.96
N ASP A 22 4.19 -7.00 -14.88
CA ASP A 22 3.16 -7.96 -14.51
C ASP A 22 1.83 -7.19 -14.58
N GLU A 23 1.07 -7.43 -15.65
CA GLU A 23 -0.17 -6.72 -15.97
C GLU A 23 -1.23 -7.18 -14.97
N GLY A 24 -1.12 -6.63 -13.76
CA GLY A 24 -2.11 -6.80 -12.73
C GLY A 24 -3.50 -6.47 -13.24
N ILE A 25 -4.52 -7.19 -12.77
CA ILE A 25 -5.92 -6.93 -13.15
C ILE A 25 -6.25 -5.48 -12.80
N PRO A 26 -6.67 -4.63 -13.76
CA PRO A 26 -7.09 -3.26 -13.46
C PRO A 26 -8.19 -3.25 -12.40
N GLY A 27 -7.98 -2.49 -11.32
CA GLY A 27 -8.90 -2.43 -10.17
C GLY A 27 -8.89 -3.66 -9.25
N GLY A 28 -8.13 -4.70 -9.57
CA GLY A 28 -7.91 -5.86 -8.71
C GLY A 28 -6.84 -5.64 -7.65
N TRP A 29 -6.72 -6.61 -6.75
CA TRP A 29 -5.59 -6.70 -5.81
C TRP A 29 -4.36 -7.24 -6.53
N ASN A 30 -3.25 -6.55 -6.41
CA ASN A 30 -1.97 -6.92 -7.02
C ASN A 30 -0.88 -7.03 -5.94
N PRO A 31 -0.01 -8.05 -5.99
CA PRO A 31 1.02 -8.22 -4.97
C PRO A 31 1.96 -7.01 -4.85
N ILE A 32 2.23 -6.58 -3.62
CA ILE A 32 3.28 -5.61 -3.32
C ILE A 32 4.63 -6.30 -3.47
N LYS A 33 5.39 -5.96 -4.53
CA LYS A 33 6.66 -6.62 -4.87
C LYS A 33 7.76 -6.39 -3.84
N ASN A 34 7.87 -5.17 -3.31
CA ASN A 34 8.84 -4.82 -2.28
C ASN A 34 8.14 -4.58 -0.95
N ILE A 35 8.05 -5.61 -0.12
CA ILE A 35 7.44 -5.46 1.21
C ILE A 35 8.33 -4.65 2.18
N ASN A 36 9.61 -4.50 1.86
CA ASN A 36 10.56 -3.69 2.63
C ASN A 36 10.57 -2.21 2.20
N ASP A 37 9.66 -1.79 1.32
CA ASP A 37 9.47 -0.38 1.01
C ASP A 37 9.14 0.39 2.32
N PRO A 38 9.86 1.47 2.64
CA PRO A 38 9.57 2.29 3.81
C PRO A 38 8.10 2.73 3.90
N HIS A 39 7.47 3.02 2.77
CA HIS A 39 6.06 3.41 2.73
C HIS A 39 5.14 2.28 3.18
N VAL A 40 5.42 1.03 2.79
CA VAL A 40 4.65 -0.14 3.26
C VAL A 40 4.78 -0.30 4.77
N THR A 41 5.97 -0.05 5.31
CA THR A 41 6.21 -0.05 6.76
C THR A 41 5.45 1.08 7.46
N GLU A 42 5.37 2.27 6.86
CA GLU A 42 4.54 3.37 7.39
C GLU A 42 3.05 3.00 7.42
N ILE A 43 2.53 2.40 6.35
CA ILE A 43 1.13 1.94 6.28
C ILE A 43 0.85 0.89 7.36
N ALA A 44 1.76 -0.07 7.56
CA ALA A 44 1.63 -1.07 8.61
C ALA A 44 1.65 -0.46 10.01
N ASN A 45 2.56 0.49 10.28
CA ASN A 45 2.62 1.20 11.56
C ASN A 45 1.35 2.03 11.81
N PHE A 46 0.85 2.71 10.77
CA PHE A 46 -0.43 3.41 10.84
C PHE A 46 -1.56 2.44 11.22
N ALA A 47 -1.65 1.28 10.57
CA ALA A 47 -2.69 0.30 10.85
C ALA A 47 -2.68 -0.20 12.30
N VAL A 48 -1.51 -0.58 12.82
CA VAL A 48 -1.38 -1.05 14.22
C VAL A 48 -1.69 0.07 15.20
N THR A 49 -1.19 1.29 14.96
CA THR A 49 -1.43 2.45 15.82
C THR A 49 -2.92 2.82 15.86
N GLU A 50 -3.59 2.79 14.70
CA GLU A 50 -5.00 3.13 14.61
C GLU A 50 -5.88 2.04 15.23
N TYR A 51 -5.51 0.77 15.08
CA TYR A 51 -6.19 -0.33 15.77
C TYR A 51 -6.06 -0.23 17.29
N ASP A 52 -4.87 0.07 17.82
CA ASP A 52 -4.64 0.27 19.26
C ASP A 52 -5.56 1.37 19.82
N LYS A 53 -5.72 2.50 19.10
CA LYS A 53 -6.63 3.58 19.51
C LYS A 53 -8.10 3.15 19.57
N GLN A 54 -8.53 2.31 18.63
CA GLN A 54 -9.93 1.90 18.50
C GLN A 54 -10.31 0.75 19.46
N SER A 55 -9.38 -0.16 19.71
CA SER A 55 -9.60 -1.37 20.51
C SER A 55 -9.18 -1.22 21.97
N GLY A 56 -8.26 -0.31 22.28
CA GLY A 56 -7.61 -0.21 23.60
C GLY A 56 -6.47 -1.21 23.79
N GLU A 57 -6.12 -1.97 22.75
CA GLU A 57 -4.96 -2.86 22.75
C GLU A 57 -3.63 -2.07 22.79
N LYS A 58 -2.53 -2.82 22.97
CA LYS A 58 -1.16 -2.25 23.02
C LYS A 58 -0.21 -3.00 22.08
N LEU A 59 -0.67 -3.30 20.88
CA LEU A 59 0.11 -4.02 19.89
C LEU A 59 1.27 -3.16 19.37
N LYS A 60 2.36 -3.81 18.97
CA LYS A 60 3.45 -3.19 18.21
C LYS A 60 3.67 -4.00 16.95
N LEU A 61 3.95 -3.32 15.85
CA LEU A 61 4.32 -3.98 14.61
C LEU A 61 5.66 -4.71 14.81
N VAL A 62 5.67 -6.02 14.55
CA VAL A 62 6.91 -6.81 14.53
C VAL A 62 7.47 -6.85 13.12
N LYS A 63 6.64 -7.21 12.13
CA LYS A 63 7.02 -7.23 10.71
C LYS A 63 5.81 -7.25 9.80
N VAL A 64 6.00 -6.80 8.57
CA VAL A 64 5.08 -7.07 7.46
C VAL A 64 5.50 -8.39 6.80
N ILE A 65 4.56 -9.31 6.61
CA ILE A 65 4.79 -10.64 6.04
C ILE A 65 4.66 -10.59 4.51
N LYS A 66 3.56 -10.00 4.04
CA LYS A 66 3.20 -9.83 2.63
C LYS A 66 2.12 -8.76 2.53
N GLY A 67 1.84 -8.32 1.31
CA GLY A 67 0.71 -7.44 1.08
C GLY A 67 0.32 -7.35 -0.38
N ASP A 68 -0.88 -6.84 -0.59
CA ASP A 68 -1.44 -6.53 -1.90
C ASP A 68 -1.86 -5.06 -1.94
N LEU A 69 -1.80 -4.47 -3.13
CA LEU A 69 -2.22 -3.12 -3.42
C LEU A 69 -3.37 -3.15 -4.42
N GLN A 70 -4.36 -2.29 -4.21
CA GLN A 70 -5.46 -2.08 -5.14
C GLN A 70 -5.61 -0.59 -5.42
N VAL A 71 -5.64 -0.23 -6.71
CA VAL A 71 -5.91 1.14 -7.16
C VAL A 71 -7.42 1.35 -7.21
N VAL A 72 -7.88 2.40 -6.52
CA VAL A 72 -9.28 2.86 -6.48
C VAL A 72 -9.29 4.39 -6.69
N ALA A 73 -10.24 5.14 -6.12
CA ALA A 73 -10.11 6.60 -5.94
C ALA A 73 -9.03 6.97 -4.89
N GLY A 74 -7.86 6.35 -4.96
CA GLY A 74 -6.81 6.26 -3.94
C GLY A 74 -6.14 4.88 -4.00
N LEU A 75 -5.53 4.45 -2.89
CA LEU A 75 -4.87 3.14 -2.78
C LEU A 75 -5.43 2.40 -1.58
N ASN A 76 -5.81 1.13 -1.77
CA ASN A 76 -5.97 0.20 -0.66
C ASN A 76 -4.70 -0.64 -0.53
N TYR A 77 -4.20 -0.78 0.69
CA TYR A 77 -3.16 -1.72 1.06
C TYR A 77 -3.77 -2.81 1.92
N ARG A 78 -3.68 -4.07 1.48
CA ARG A 78 -4.03 -5.24 2.28
C ARG A 78 -2.75 -5.89 2.75
N LEU A 79 -2.41 -5.69 4.01
CA LEU A 79 -1.16 -6.18 4.61
C LEU A 79 -1.44 -7.36 5.52
N SER A 80 -0.61 -8.40 5.42
CA SER A 80 -0.48 -9.42 6.46
C SER A 80 0.73 -9.05 7.32
N LEU A 81 0.56 -8.94 8.63
CA LEU A 81 1.61 -8.49 9.56
C LEU A 81 1.62 -9.34 10.83
N THR A 82 2.77 -9.40 11.49
CA THR A 82 2.91 -9.96 12.84
C THR A 82 2.93 -8.82 13.85
N ALA A 83 2.19 -8.96 14.94
CA ALA A 83 2.18 -8.02 16.05
C ALA A 83 2.93 -8.57 17.28
N SER A 84 3.13 -7.72 18.30
CA SER A 84 3.92 -8.02 19.50
C SER A 84 3.33 -9.09 20.41
N ASP A 85 2.05 -9.40 20.27
CA ASP A 85 1.40 -10.53 20.93
C ASP A 85 1.68 -11.88 20.23
N SER A 86 2.59 -11.87 19.25
CA SER A 86 2.97 -13.03 18.42
C SER A 86 1.86 -13.56 17.52
N ASN A 87 0.74 -12.84 17.39
CA ASN A 87 -0.31 -13.16 16.45
C ASN A 87 -0.07 -12.49 15.09
N ASN A 88 -0.63 -13.11 14.05
CA ASN A 88 -0.68 -12.51 12.72
C ASN A 88 -2.03 -11.86 12.50
N TYR A 89 -2.04 -10.76 11.75
CA TYR A 89 -3.21 -9.97 11.43
C TYR A 89 -3.25 -9.62 9.95
N GLN A 90 -4.47 -9.50 9.41
CA GLN A 90 -4.71 -8.82 8.15
C GLN A 90 -5.23 -7.41 8.45
N ALA A 91 -4.52 -6.41 7.94
CA ALA A 91 -4.91 -5.02 7.99
C ALA A 91 -5.23 -4.51 6.58
N ILE A 92 -6.32 -3.75 6.43
CA ILE A 92 -6.63 -3.03 5.20
C ILE A 92 -6.62 -1.54 5.50
N VAL A 93 -5.77 -0.79 4.80
CA VAL A 93 -5.65 0.67 4.92
C VAL A 93 -5.96 1.31 3.59
N TYR A 94 -6.86 2.29 3.60
CA TYR A 94 -7.12 3.17 2.46
C TYR A 94 -6.32 4.46 2.60
N GLU A 95 -5.62 4.87 1.55
CA GLU A 95 -4.78 6.06 1.50
C GLU A 95 -5.12 6.93 0.27
N LYS A 96 -5.14 8.25 0.47
CA LYS A 96 -5.08 9.25 -0.62
C LYS A 96 -3.81 10.06 -0.46
N ALA A 97 -2.71 9.58 -1.04
CA ALA A 97 -1.39 10.22 -0.93
C ALA A 97 -1.36 11.65 -1.51
N TRP A 98 -2.23 11.95 -2.49
CA TRP A 98 -2.35 13.27 -3.10
C TRP A 98 -3.21 14.26 -2.29
N ALA A 99 -3.89 13.80 -1.23
CA ALA A 99 -4.69 14.68 -0.39
C ALA A 99 -3.76 15.59 0.43
N ARG A 100 -4.11 16.89 0.54
CA ARG A 100 -3.29 17.91 1.23
C ARG A 100 -2.92 17.54 2.67
N GLU A 101 -3.80 16.80 3.36
CA GLU A 101 -3.62 16.42 4.77
C GLU A 101 -3.08 14.98 4.94
N HIS A 102 -2.59 14.32 3.88
CA HIS A 102 -2.17 12.93 3.92
C HIS A 102 -3.25 12.02 4.56
N TYR A 103 -4.31 11.76 3.82
CA TYR A 103 -5.44 11.01 4.33
C TYR A 103 -5.15 9.49 4.34
N ARG A 104 -5.28 8.86 5.52
CA ARG A 104 -5.26 7.41 5.73
C ARG A 104 -6.43 6.99 6.60
N ASN A 105 -7.01 5.83 6.33
CA ASN A 105 -8.09 5.24 7.12
C ASN A 105 -7.89 3.72 7.27
N LEU A 106 -7.98 3.21 8.49
CA LEU A 106 -7.98 1.77 8.76
C LEU A 106 -9.39 1.24 8.47
N THR A 107 -9.55 0.44 7.42
CA THR A 107 -10.85 -0.09 7.00
C THR A 107 -11.13 -1.50 7.52
N SER A 108 -10.08 -2.25 7.87
CA SER A 108 -10.20 -3.56 8.51
C SER A 108 -8.92 -3.92 9.27
N PHE A 109 -9.06 -4.57 10.41
CA PHE A 109 -7.95 -5.17 11.16
C PHE A 109 -8.48 -6.43 11.83
N THR A 110 -8.04 -7.60 11.38
CA THR A 110 -8.57 -8.90 11.83
C THR A 110 -7.47 -9.92 12.04
N PRO A 111 -7.61 -10.85 13.01
CA PRO A 111 -6.67 -11.96 13.15
C PRO A 111 -6.54 -12.73 11.83
N LEU A 112 -5.31 -13.00 11.42
CA LEU A 112 -5.02 -13.85 10.28
C LEU A 112 -4.87 -15.27 10.77
N HIS A 113 -5.94 -16.05 10.66
CA HIS A 113 -5.89 -17.49 10.88
C HIS A 113 -5.05 -18.14 9.77
N ALA A 114 -4.07 -18.93 10.16
CA ALA A 114 -3.23 -19.72 9.26
C ALA A 114 -4.01 -20.89 8.66
#